data_AF-A0A2G2N4W2-F1
#
_entry.id   AF-A0A2G2N4W2-F1
#
_cell.length_a   1.000
_cell.length_b   1.000
_cell.length_c   1.000
_cell.angle_alpha   90.00
_cell.angle_beta   90.00
_cell.angle_gamma   90.00
#
_symmetry.space_group_name_H-M   'P 1'
#
loop_
_entity.id
_entity.type
_entity.pdbx_description
1 polymer ?
#
loop_
_entity_poly.entity_id
_entity_poly.type
_entity_poly.pdbx_seq_one_letter_code
_entity_poly.pdbx_strand_id
1 'polypeptide(L)' 'MPKIIKEIYGVGILFFYYMKYIILFGWPFLYFGLEYKPNIIMDILWGFCLLLMLKDFFIKKYD' A
#
# COMPACT_ATOMS: atom_id res chain seq x y z
N MET A 1 22.99 -7.89 4.81
CA MET A 1 21.93 -7.69 3.80
C MET A 1 22.56 -7.00 2.60
N PRO A 2 22.41 -7.51 1.37
CA PRO A 2 22.96 -6.86 0.19
C PRO A 2 22.37 -5.44 0.02
N LYS A 3 23.21 -4.50 -0.43
CA LYS A 3 22.94 -3.04 -0.44
C LYS A 3 21.62 -2.68 -1.13
N ILE A 4 21.35 -3.36 -2.25
CA ILE A 4 20.14 -3.23 -3.07
C ILE A 4 18.85 -3.53 -2.27
N ILE A 5 18.87 -4.58 -1.45
CA ILE A 5 17.68 -4.96 -0.66
C ILE A 5 17.40 -3.88 0.39
N LYS A 6 18.44 -3.29 0.98
CA LYS A 6 18.30 -2.21 1.96
C LYS A 6 17.71 -0.95 1.32
N GLU A 7 18.11 -0.64 0.10
CA GLU A 7 17.58 0.49 -0.67
C GLU A 7 16.12 0.26 -1.08
N ILE A 8 15.78 -0.90 -1.65
CA ILE A 8 14.39 -1.25 -2.02
C ILE A 8 13.49 -1.22 -0.79
N TYR A 9 13.97 -1.71 0.35
CA TYR A 9 13.20 -1.69 1.59
C TYR A 9 12.99 -0.26 2.11
N GLY A 10 14.02 0.58 2.10
CA GLY A 10 13.92 1.98 2.51
C GLY A 10 13.00 2.79 1.60
N VAL A 11 13.14 2.64 0.28
CA VAL A 11 12.28 3.28 -0.72
C VAL A 11 10.84 2.78 -0.58
N GLY A 12 10.65 1.47 -0.37
CA GLY A 12 9.34 0.88 -0.14
C GLY A 12 8.63 1.49 1.07
N ILE A 13 9.33 1.62 2.21
CA ILE A 13 8.77 2.25 3.41
C ILE A 13 8.34 3.69 3.13
N LEU A 14 9.22 4.50 2.51
CA LEU A 14 8.91 5.88 2.14
C LEU A 14 7.71 5.97 1.19
N PHE A 15 7.69 5.11 0.17
CA PHE A 15 6.59 5.01 -0.76
C PHE A 15 5.27 4.71 -0.05
N PHE A 16 5.21 3.64 0.75
CA PHE A 16 4.00 3.27 1.47
C PHE A 16 3.59 4.31 2.53
N TYR A 17 4.55 5.02 3.14
CA TYR A 17 4.25 6.06 4.12
C TYR A 17 3.38 7.18 3.53
N TYR A 18 3.70 7.64 2.32
CA TYR A 18 2.97 8.71 1.64
C TYR A 18 1.82 8.19 0.76
N MET A 19 2.02 7.08 0.06
CA MET A 19 1.08 6.61 -0.96
C MET A 19 -0.02 5.70 -0.42
N LYS A 20 0.09 5.17 0.82
CA LYS A 20 -0.88 4.17 1.32
C LYS A 20 -2.33 4.65 1.21
N TYR A 21 -2.61 5.89 1.60
CA TYR A 21 -3.97 6.43 1.59
C TYR A 21 -4.46 6.70 0.17
N ILE A 22 -3.58 7.23 -0.69
CA ILE A 22 -3.91 7.50 -2.10
C ILE A 22 -4.26 6.19 -2.80
N ILE A 23 -3.49 5.13 -2.59
CA ILE A 23 -3.77 3.82 -3.20
C ILE A 23 -5.02 3.21 -2.58
N LEU A 24 -5.17 3.26 -1.25
CA LEU A 24 -6.32 2.68 -0.53
C LEU A 24 -7.66 3.24 -0.99
N PHE A 25 -7.76 4.56 -1.19
CA PHE A 25 -9.00 5.21 -1.64
C PHE A 25 -9.07 5.37 -3.15
N GLY A 26 -7.93 5.67 -3.79
CA GLY A 26 -7.85 5.90 -5.22
C GLY A 26 -8.11 4.66 -6.04
N TRP A 27 -7.63 3.48 -5.61
CA TRP A 27 -7.87 2.24 -6.37
C TRP A 27 -9.35 1.82 -6.39
N PRO A 28 -10.08 1.75 -5.27
CA PRO A 28 -11.52 1.52 -5.28
C PRO A 28 -12.28 2.61 -6.06
N PHE A 29 -11.86 3.87 -5.95
CA PHE A 29 -12.49 4.96 -6.69
C PHE A 29 -12.32 4.79 -8.21
N LEU A 30 -11.13 4.41 -8.68
CA LEU A 30 -10.87 4.12 -10.08
C LEU A 30 -11.67 2.90 -10.56
N TYR A 31 -11.71 1.85 -9.75
CA TYR A 31 -12.38 0.60 -10.12
C TYR A 31 -13.90 0.73 -10.16
N PHE A 32 -14.51 1.31 -9.12
CA PHE A 32 -15.97 1.43 -9.00
C PHE A 32 -16.53 2.72 -9.59
N GLY A 33 -15.75 3.81 -9.63
CA GLY A 33 -16.21 5.12 -10.09
C GLY A 33 -15.88 5.43 -11.55
N LEU A 34 -14.80 4.86 -12.08
CA LEU A 34 -14.32 5.12 -13.45
C LEU A 34 -14.29 3.85 -14.32
N GLU A 35 -14.81 2.73 -13.82
CA GLU A 35 -14.85 1.40 -14.48
C GLU A 35 -13.50 1.00 -15.08
N TYR A 36 -12.41 1.38 -14.40
CA TYR A 36 -11.07 1.11 -14.90
C TYR A 36 -10.83 -0.41 -14.96
N LYS A 37 -10.14 -0.84 -16.02
CA LYS A 37 -9.89 -2.26 -16.24
C LYS A 37 -9.18 -2.87 -15.02
N PRO A 38 -9.64 -4.05 -14.53
CA PRO A 38 -9.00 -4.72 -13.41
C PRO A 38 -7.52 -4.95 -13.71
N ASN A 39 -6.68 -4.61 -12.75
CA ASN A 39 -5.24 -4.76 -12.86
C ASN A 39 -4.71 -5.44 -11.61
N ILE A 40 -4.30 -6.70 -11.78
CA ILE A 40 -3.80 -7.58 -10.71
C ILE A 40 -2.64 -6.92 -9.94
N ILE A 41 -1.79 -6.15 -10.63
CA ILE A 41 -0.66 -5.45 -9.99
C ILE A 41 -1.18 -4.43 -8.97
N MET A 42 -2.22 -3.68 -9.33
CA MET A 42 -2.81 -2.67 -8.47
C MET A 42 -3.63 -3.30 -7.34
N ASP A 43 -4.31 -4.43 -7.60
CA ASP A 43 -5.02 -5.19 -6.56
C ASP A 43 -4.06 -5.71 -5.48
N ILE A 44 -2.91 -6.26 -5.89
CA ILE A 44 -1.87 -6.72 -4.96
C ILE A 44 -1.32 -5.53 -4.17
N LEU A 45 -1.00 -4.42 -4.84
CA LEU A 45 -0.46 -3.22 -4.20
C LEU A 45 -1.44 -2.63 -3.19
N TRP A 46 -2.73 -2.62 -3.52
CA TRP A 46 -3.81 -2.21 -2.65
C TRP A 46 -3.93 -3.13 -1.43
N GLY A 47 -3.90 -4.45 -1.64
CA GLY A 47 -3.89 -5.45 -0.57
C GLY A 47 -2.72 -5.27 0.40
N PHE A 48 -1.51 -4.99 -0.12
CA PHE A 48 -0.35 -4.65 0.72
C PHE A 48 -0.58 -3.38 1.56
N CYS A 49 -1.15 -2.32 0.96
CA CYS A 49 -1.49 -1.10 1.69
C CYS A 49 -2.52 -1.35 2.80
N LEU A 50 -3.49 -2.24 2.54
CA LEU A 50 -4.52 -2.63 3.51
C LEU A 50 -3.92 -3.40 4.69
N LEU A 51 -3.04 -4.36 4.44
CA LEU A 51 -2.31 -5.09 5.49
C LEU A 51 -1.44 -4.14 6.33
N LEU A 52 -0.74 -3.20 5.70
CA LEU A 52 0.06 -2.18 6.39
C LEU A 52 -0.82 -1.29 7.29
N MET A 53 -1.98 -0.85 6.79
CA MET A 53 -2.92 -0.04 7.57
C MET A 53 -3.51 -0.82 8.75
N LEU A 54 -3.90 -2.09 8.54
CA LEU A 54 -4.36 -2.97 9.60
C LEU A 54 -3.28 -3.12 10.66
N LYS A 55 -2.04 -3.41 10.25
CA LYS A 55 -0.89 -3.50 11.16
C LYS A 55 -0.71 -2.21 11.96
N ASP A 56 -0.74 -1.04 11.33
CA ASP A 56 -0.66 0.26 12.00
C ASP A 56 -1.78 0.42 13.04
N PHE A 57 -3.00 0.01 12.71
CA PHE A 57 -4.16 0.11 13.60
C PHE A 57 -4.07 -0.85 14.79
N PHE A 58 -3.65 -2.09 14.57
CA PHE A 58 -3.49 -3.09 15.63
C PHE A 58 -2.31 -2.77 16.57
N ILE A 59 -1.17 -2.33 16.02
CA ILE A 59 0.01 -1.97 16.82
C ILE A 59 -0.26 -0.71 17.63
N LYS A 60 -0.92 0.30 17.05
CA LYS A 60 -1.29 1.53 17.78
C LYS A 60 -2.34 1.30 18.88
N LYS A 61 -3.04 0.16 18.88
CA LYS A 61 -4.05 -0.18 19.90
C LYS A 61 -3.46 -0.90 21.12
N TYR A 62 -2.18 -1.29 21.09
CA TYR A 62 -1.51 -2.09 22.12
C TYR A 62 -0.45 -1.30 22.93
N ASP A 63 -0.33 0.00 22.68
CA ASP A 63 0.44 1.00 23.44
C ASP A 63 -0.57 1.95 24.14
#